data_AF-A0A5S5BZD9-F1
#
_entry.id   AF-A0A5S5BZD9-F1
#
_cell.length_a   1.000
_cell.length_b   1.000
_cell.length_c   1.000
_cell.angle_alpha   90.00
_cell.angle_beta   90.00
_cell.angle_gamma   90.00
#
_symmetry.space_group_name_H-M   'P 1'
#
loop_
_entity.id
_entity.type
_entity.pdbx_description
1 polymer ?
#
loop_
_entity_poly.entity_id
_entity_poly.type
_entity_poly.pdbx_seq_one_letter_code
_entity_poly.pdbx_strand_id
1 'polypeptide(L)' 'MEPAELTALQAKLDMAYPKRVPDGQEETSIGLTNIHIRLRLLFGEGYGITIDSRFGHGTTVTVKIPA' A
#
# COMPACT_ATOMS: atom_id res chain seq x y z
N MET A 1 6.61 -6.87 -11.57
CA MET A 1 5.87 -7.65 -10.57
C MET A 1 5.00 -8.65 -11.30
N GLU A 2 5.01 -9.91 -10.86
CA GLU A 2 4.05 -10.91 -11.32
C GLU A 2 2.63 -10.52 -10.85
N PRO A 3 1.56 -10.85 -11.58
CA PRO A 3 0.20 -10.44 -11.21
C PRO A 3 -0.20 -10.84 -9.79
N ALA A 4 0.21 -12.02 -9.33
CA ALA A 4 -0.08 -12.52 -7.99
C ALA A 4 0.57 -11.66 -6.88
N GLU A 5 1.77 -11.14 -7.13
CA GLU A 5 2.48 -10.28 -6.20
C GLU A 5 1.79 -8.91 -6.10
N LEU A 6 1.27 -8.37 -7.21
CA LEU A 6 0.51 -7.12 -7.23
C LEU A 6 -0.79 -7.24 -6.44
N THR A 7 -1.53 -8.34 -6.65
CA THR A 7 -2.75 -8.61 -5.88
C THR A 7 -2.47 -8.72 -4.39
N ALA A 8 -1.39 -9.42 -3.99
CA ALA A 8 -1.00 -9.51 -2.59
C ALA A 8 -0.63 -8.14 -1.99
N LEU A 9 0.02 -7.27 -2.77
CA LEU A 9 0.37 -5.92 -2.33
C LEU A 9 -0.86 -5.02 -2.17
N GLN A 10 -1.80 -5.09 -3.11
CA GLN A 10 -3.07 -4.38 -3.04
C GLN A 10 -3.89 -4.84 -1.82
N ALA A 11 -3.98 -6.14 -1.58
CA ALA A 11 -4.67 -6.69 -0.40
C ALA A 11 -4.01 -6.23 0.92
N LYS A 12 -2.69 -6.07 0.96
CA LYS A 12 -1.97 -5.53 2.13
C LYS A 12 -2.23 -4.04 2.37
N LEU A 13 -2.54 -3.26 1.33
CA LEU A 13 -2.87 -1.83 1.48
C LEU A 13 -4.27 -1.63 2.09
N ASP A 14 -5.24 -2.44 1.69
CA ASP A 14 -6.62 -2.36 2.19
C ASP A 14 -6.82 -3.00 3.58
N MET A 15 -5.76 -3.54 4.17
CA MET A 15 -5.82 -4.17 5.48
C MET A 15 -5.93 -3.10 6.58
N ALA A 16 -7.07 -3.06 7.28
CA ALA A 16 -7.40 -2.03 8.28
C ALA A 16 -6.41 -1.90 9.46
N TYR A 17 -5.61 -2.94 9.71
CA TYR A 17 -4.55 -2.92 10.73
C TYR A 17 -3.29 -3.56 10.16
N PRO A 18 -2.18 -2.82 10.00
CA PRO A 18 -0.93 -3.42 9.57
C PRO A 18 -0.47 -4.40 10.65
N LYS A 19 -0.24 -5.65 10.23
CA LYS A 19 0.30 -6.69 11.11
C LYS A 19 1.67 -6.22 11.60
N ARG A 20 1.85 -6.07 12.91
CA ARG A 20 3.17 -5.79 13.50
C ARG A 20 4.10 -6.95 13.14
N VAL A 21 5.09 -6.68 12.30
CA VAL A 21 6.20 -7.61 12.05
C VAL A 21 7.18 -7.49 13.22
N PRO A 22 7.58 -8.60 13.86
CA PRO A 22 8.63 -8.59 14.88
C PRO A 22 9.95 -8.06 14.31
N ASP A 23 10.74 -7.38 15.16
CA ASP A 23 12.08 -6.90 14.79
C ASP A 23 12.93 -8.04 14.19
N GLY A 24 13.43 -7.84 12.97
CA GLY A 24 14.36 -8.76 12.29
C GLY A 24 13.83 -9.50 11.05
N GLN A 25 12.57 -9.31 10.64
CA GLN A 25 12.10 -9.75 9.31
C GLN A 25 12.18 -8.60 8.31
N GLU A 26 12.53 -8.89 7.04
CA GLU A 26 12.54 -7.89 5.95
C GLU A 26 11.26 -7.05 6.00
N GLU A 27 11.42 -5.76 6.31
CA GLU A 27 10.33 -4.81 6.46
C GLU A 27 9.52 -4.78 5.16
N THR A 28 8.45 -5.57 5.11
CA THR A 28 7.58 -5.59 3.95
C THR A 28 6.71 -4.33 4.00
N SER A 29 7.30 -3.21 3.60
CA SER A 29 6.65 -1.96 3.17
C SER A 29 5.51 -1.46 4.07
N ILE A 30 5.71 -1.45 5.40
CA ILE A 30 4.75 -0.89 6.38
C ILE A 30 4.48 0.60 6.10
N GLY A 31 5.42 1.30 5.45
CA GLY A 31 5.30 2.72 5.10
C GLY A 31 4.09 3.04 4.23
N LEU A 32 3.87 2.32 3.12
CA LEU A 32 2.77 2.60 2.19
C LEU A 32 1.41 2.28 2.82
N THR A 33 1.29 1.15 3.52
CA THR A 33 0.06 0.80 4.25
C THR A 33 -0.25 1.84 5.33
N ASN A 34 0.76 2.31 6.08
CA ASN A 34 0.56 3.35 7.09
C ASN A 34 0.07 4.67 6.48
N ILE A 35 0.64 5.08 5.34
CA ILE A 35 0.20 6.30 4.64
C ILE A 35 -1.22 6.12 4.12
N HIS A 36 -1.52 4.99 3.46
CA HIS A 36 -2.85 4.68 2.93
C HIS A 36 -3.93 4.73 4.01
N ILE A 37 -3.72 4.05 5.14
CA ILE A 37 -4.65 4.02 6.28
C ILE A 37 -4.79 5.42 6.87
N ARG A 38 -3.70 6.16 7.07
CA ARG A 38 -3.77 7.52 7.64
C ARG A 38 -4.55 8.47 6.75
N LEU A 39 -4.36 8.39 5.42
CA LEU A 39 -5.12 9.21 4.48
C LEU A 39 -6.61 8.91 4.55
N ARG A 40 -6.99 7.62 4.60
CA ARG A 40 -8.40 7.21 4.75
C ARG A 40 -9.00 7.63 6.09
N LEU A 41 -8.26 7.48 7.19
CA LEU A 41 -8.71 7.89 8.52
C LEU A 41 -8.90 9.41 8.65
N LEU A 42 -8.03 10.21 8.03
CA LEU A 42 -8.07 11.67 8.12
C LEU A 42 -9.04 12.32 7.14
N PHE A 43 -9.16 11.77 5.92
CA PHE A 43 -9.85 12.44 4.81
C PHE A 43 -10.97 11.60 4.19
N GLY A 44 -11.16 10.36 4.65
CA GLY A 44 -12.18 9.41 4.17
C GLY A 44 -11.65 8.45 3.10
N GLU A 45 -12.45 7.41 2.81
CA GLU A 45 -12.12 6.32 1.86
C GLU A 45 -11.78 6.78 0.43
N GLY A 46 -12.12 8.03 0.08
CA GLY A 46 -11.79 8.64 -1.20
C GLY A 46 -10.32 9.03 -1.37
N TYR A 47 -9.49 8.89 -0.33
CA TYR A 47 -8.06 9.22 -0.31
C TYR A 47 -7.22 7.98 0.00
N GLY A 48 -5.93 8.01 -0.35
CA GLY A 48 -5.05 6.87 -0.12
C GLY A 48 -4.02 6.68 -1.22
N ILE A 49 -3.55 5.44 -1.34
CA ILE A 49 -2.52 5.00 -2.28
C ILE A 49 -3.08 3.93 -3.22
N THR A 50 -2.78 4.05 -4.51
CA THR A 50 -3.01 3.03 -5.54
C THR A 50 -1.67 2.59 -6.11
N ILE A 51 -1.51 1.29 -6.36
CA ILE A 51 -0.30 0.72 -6.96
C ILE A 51 -0.68 -0.06 -8.20
N ASP A 52 -0.01 0.29 -9.29
CA ASP A 52 -0.05 -0.40 -10.57
C ASP A 52 1.34 -0.88 -10.91
N SER A 53 1.51 -2.18 -11.17
CA SER A 53 2.81 -2.73 -11.55
C SER A 53 2.64 -3.77 -12.64
N ARG A 54 3.58 -3.80 -13.58
CA ARG A 54 3.61 -4.83 -14.62
C ARG A 54 5.04 -5.32 -14.79
N PHE A 55 5.20 -6.64 -14.89
CA PHE A 55 6.50 -7.25 -15.15
C PHE A 55 7.17 -6.63 -16.38
N GLY A 56 8.46 -6.28 -16.26
CA GLY A 56 9.23 -5.60 -17.30
C GLY A 56 8.88 -4.13 -17.57
N HIS A 57 7.87 -3.54 -16.91
CA HIS A 57 7.43 -2.16 -17.15
C HIS A 57 7.59 -1.25 -15.92
N GLY A 58 7.98 -1.82 -14.78
CA GLY A 58 8.15 -1.08 -13.52
C GLY A 58 6.87 -1.00 -12.69
N THR A 59 6.88 -0.10 -11.71
CA THR A 59 5.81 0.09 -10.72
C THR A 59 5.46 1.57 -10.63
N THR A 60 4.18 1.88 -10.76
CA THR A 60 3.59 3.20 -10.57
C THR A 60 2.84 3.22 -9.24
N VAL A 61 3.13 4.22 -8.41
CA VAL A 61 2.44 4.46 -7.13
C VAL A 61 1.76 5.82 -7.23
N THR A 62 0.45 5.85 -7.07
CA THR A 62 -0.35 7.08 -7.08
C THR A 62 -0.86 7.37 -5.68
N VAL A 63 -0.64 8.60 -5.20
CA VAL A 63 -1.10 9.05 -3.88
C VAL A 63 -2.13 10.15 -4.09
N LYS A 64 -3.31 10.00 -3.48
CA LYS A 64 -4.37 11.01 -3.50
C LYS A 64 -4.44 11.69 -2.13
N ILE A 65 -4.17 12.99 -2.13
CA ILE A 65 -4.16 13.87 -0.96
C ILE A 65 -5.17 15.02 -1.15
N PRO A 66 -5.71 15.61 -0.07
CA PRO A 66 -6.54 16.81 -0.15
C PRO A 66 -5.72 18.04 -0.58
N ALA A 67 -6.43 19.05 -1.12
CA ALA A 67 -5.87 20.34 -1.54
C ALA A 67 -5.63 21.29 -0.35
#